data_AF-A0A4Y7SII4-F1
#
_entry.id   AF-A0A4Y7SII4-F1
#
_cell.length_a   1.000
_cell.length_b   1.000
_cell.length_c   1.000
_cell.angle_alpha   90.00
_cell.angle_beta   90.00
_cell.angle_gamma   90.00
#
_symmetry.space_group_name_H-M   'P 1'
#
loop_
_entity.id
_entity.type
_entity.pdbx_description
1 polymer ?
#
loop_
_entity_poly.entity_id
_entity_poly.type
_entity_poly.pdbx_seq_one_letter_code
_entity_poly.pdbx_strand_id
1 'polypeptide(L)' 'RVQRWREEVQLIKEEMCRVVVYLHWKAGWWEGQGIRRSDDIDVDVAHGLEAYSAKQASYCRRLAADCLTHWLPTL' A
#
# COMPACT_ATOMS: atom_id res chain seq x y z
N ARG A 1 -20.65 -11.12 26.87
CA ARG A 1 -20.44 -11.65 25.49
C ARG A 1 -20.61 -10.55 24.45
N VAL A 2 -21.75 -9.84 24.37
CA VAL A 2 -22.01 -8.73 23.41
C VAL A 2 -20.97 -7.59 23.43
N GLN A 3 -20.42 -7.21 24.59
CA GLN A 3 -19.43 -6.13 24.67
C GLN A 3 -18.12 -6.45 23.92
N ARG A 4 -17.62 -7.70 24.03
CA ARG A 4 -16.41 -8.15 23.31
C ARG A 4 -16.57 -8.09 21.79
N TRP A 5 -17.75 -8.42 21.29
CA TRP A 5 -18.04 -8.33 19.85
C TRP A 5 -18.01 -6.89 19.33
N ARG A 6 -18.47 -5.93 20.13
CA ARG A 6 -18.43 -4.51 19.75
C ARG A 6 -16.99 -4.00 19.70
N GLU A 7 -16.17 -4.38 20.67
CA GLU A 7 -14.73 -4.07 20.69
C GLU A 7 -14.00 -4.68 19.49
N GLU A 8 -14.26 -5.95 19.18
CA GLU A 8 -13.65 -6.63 18.02
C GLU A 8 -13.99 -5.96 16.69
N VAL A 9 -15.24 -5.54 16.49
CA VAL A 9 -15.64 -4.78 15.30
C VAL A 9 -14.89 -3.45 15.20
N GLN A 10 -14.72 -2.75 16.32
CA GLN A 10 -14.01 -1.48 16.33
C GLN A 10 -12.51 -1.65 16.06
N LEU A 11 -11.89 -2.68 16.62
CA LEU A 11 -10.49 -3.02 16.32
C LEU A 11 -10.29 -3.35 14.84
N ILE A 12 -11.20 -4.08 14.22
CA ILE A 12 -11.12 -4.39 12.78
C ILE A 12 -11.15 -3.10 11.94
N LYS A 13 -12.04 -2.15 12.27
CA LYS A 13 -12.08 -0.85 11.57
C LYS A 13 -10.75 -0.11 11.68
N GLU A 14 -10.17 -0.06 12.87
CA GLU A 14 -8.88 0.58 13.12
C GLU A 14 -7.75 -0.09 12.33
N GLU A 15 -7.71 -1.41 12.29
CA GLU A 15 -6.73 -2.16 11.50
C GLU A 15 -6.89 -1.89 9.99
N MET A 16 -8.12 -1.77 9.49
CA MET A 16 -8.34 -1.45 8.07
C MET A 16 -7.89 -0.04 7.72
N CYS A 17 -8.10 0.94 8.61
CA CYS A 17 -7.51 2.26 8.47
C CYS A 17 -5.97 2.20 8.44
N ARG A 18 -5.35 1.40 9.32
CA ARG A 18 -3.88 1.22 9.32
C ARG A 18 -3.38 0.58 8.03
N VAL A 19 -4.10 -0.40 7.48
CA VAL A 19 -3.78 -1.04 6.19
C VAL A 19 -3.76 -0.02 5.06
N VAL A 20 -4.76 0.85 4.97
CA VAL A 20 -4.82 1.91 3.94
C VAL A 20 -3.63 2.86 4.06
N VAL A 21 -3.32 3.33 5.28
CA VAL A 21 -2.17 4.21 5.55
C VAL A 21 -0.85 3.52 5.17
N TYR A 22 -0.70 2.25 5.55
CA TYR A 22 0.48 1.45 5.21
C TYR A 22 0.65 1.32 3.70
N LEU A 23 -0.42 1.04 2.95
CA LEU A 23 -0.36 0.89 1.49
C LEU A 23 0.04 2.18 0.79
N HIS A 24 -0.45 3.34 1.26
CA HIS A 24 0.00 4.63 0.75
C HIS A 24 1.48 4.89 1.03
N TRP A 25 1.93 4.64 2.26
CA TRP A 25 3.36 4.73 2.59
C TRP A 25 4.21 3.77 1.73
N LYS A 26 3.74 2.54 1.55
CA LYS A 26 4.46 1.52 0.77
C LYS A 26 4.54 1.88 -0.71
N ALA A 27 3.51 2.54 -1.25
CA ALA A 27 3.56 3.07 -2.61
C ALA A 27 4.68 4.11 -2.79
N GLY A 28 4.80 5.06 -1.86
CA GLY A 28 5.90 6.03 -1.87
C GLY A 28 7.27 5.37 -1.67
N TRP A 29 7.34 4.34 -0.81
CA TRP A 29 8.57 3.55 -0.65
C TRP A 29 9.00 2.89 -1.96
N TRP A 30 8.05 2.35 -2.74
CA TRP A 30 8.32 1.74 -4.05
C TRP A 30 8.84 2.75 -5.06
N GLU A 31 8.26 3.95 -5.13
CA GLU A 31 8.76 5.01 -6.03
C GLU A 31 10.23 5.35 -5.74
N GLY A 32 10.60 5.40 -4.46
CA GLY A 32 11.99 5.58 -4.06
C GLY A 32 12.92 4.40 -4.37
N GLN A 33 12.41 3.20 -4.67
CA GLN A 33 13.25 2.05 -5.04
C GLN A 33 13.73 2.09 -6.49
N GLY A 34 12.96 2.68 -7.40
CA GLY A 34 13.31 2.71 -8.82
C GLY A 34 14.61 3.46 -9.11
N ILE A 35 14.89 4.49 -8.30
CA ILE A 35 16.04 5.38 -8.46
C ILE A 35 17.24 4.91 -7.62
N ARG A 36 17.04 3.99 -6.67
CA ARG A 36 18.03 3.66 -5.63
C ARG A 36 19.25 2.86 -6.10
N ARG A 37 19.20 2.30 -7.32
CA ARG A 37 20.25 1.39 -7.85
C ARG A 37 20.73 1.80 -9.23
N SER A 38 20.46 3.02 -9.69
CA SER A 38 20.75 3.46 -11.05
C SER A 38 22.24 3.58 -11.40
N ASP A 39 23.11 3.77 -10.39
CA ASP A 39 24.46 4.27 -10.64
C ASP A 39 25.47 3.18 -11.06
N ASP A 40 25.14 1.89 -10.91
CA ASP A 40 26.08 0.78 -11.12
C ASP A 40 25.44 -0.43 -11.84
N ILE A 41 24.35 -0.20 -12.59
CA ILE A 41 23.63 -1.25 -13.33
C ILE A 41 23.45 -0.85 -14.79
N ASP A 42 23.31 -1.87 -15.65
CA ASP A 42 22.98 -1.72 -17.06
C ASP A 42 21.70 -0.88 -17.25
N VAL A 43 21.69 -0.03 -18.29
CA VAL A 43 20.61 0.93 -18.54
C VAL A 43 19.25 0.25 -18.75
N ASP A 44 19.21 -0.91 -19.38
CA ASP A 44 17.97 -1.65 -19.60
C ASP A 44 17.44 -2.23 -18.28
N VAL A 45 18.36 -2.63 -17.39
CA VAL A 45 18.02 -3.08 -16.04
C VAL A 45 17.52 -1.91 -15.19
N ALA A 46 18.11 -0.71 -15.33
CA ALA A 46 17.65 0.50 -14.66
C ALA A 46 16.22 0.88 -15.08
N HIS A 47 15.94 0.90 -16.39
CA HIS A 47 14.59 1.14 -16.90
C HIS A 47 13.59 0.08 -16.42
N GLY A 48 13.98 -1.19 -16.41
CA GLY A 48 13.16 -2.27 -15.89
C GLY A 48 12.84 -2.10 -14.41
N LEU A 49 13.82 -1.67 -13.60
CA LEU A 49 13.65 -1.42 -12.17
C LEU A 49 12.71 -0.24 -11.93
N GLU A 50 12.87 0.85 -12.67
CA GLU A 50 11.99 2.02 -12.58
C GLU A 50 10.54 1.64 -12.93
N ALA A 51 10.34 0.96 -14.07
CA ALA A 51 9.02 0.53 -14.52
C ALA A 51 8.37 -0.44 -13.53
N TYR A 52 9.13 -1.39 -12.99
CA TYR A 52 8.64 -2.33 -11.98
C TYR A 52 8.25 -1.60 -10.68
N SER A 53 9.08 -0.67 -10.22
CA SER A 53 8.85 0.12 -9.02
C SER A 53 7.58 0.96 -9.15
N ALA A 54 7.40 1.64 -10.28
CA ALA A 54 6.19 2.40 -10.58
C ALA A 54 4.94 1.50 -10.62
N LYS A 55 5.05 0.31 -11.22
CA LYS A 55 3.97 -0.69 -11.24
C LYS A 55 3.59 -1.15 -9.83
N GLN A 56 4.56 -1.43 -8.98
CA GLN A 56 4.31 -1.82 -7.58
C GLN A 56 3.65 -0.69 -6.78
N ALA A 57 4.10 0.55 -6.96
CA ALA A 57 3.48 1.72 -6.35
C ALA A 57 2.01 1.87 -6.78
N SER A 58 1.72 1.71 -8.07
CA SER A 58 0.35 1.72 -8.61
C SER A 58 -0.52 0.64 -7.98
N TYR A 59 -0.02 -0.59 -7.84
CA TYR A 59 -0.76 -1.67 -7.18
C TYR A 59 -1.06 -1.37 -5.70
N CYS A 60 -0.10 -0.85 -4.95
CA CYS A 60 -0.35 -0.44 -3.56
C CYS A 60 -1.44 0.64 -3.46
N ARG A 61 -1.42 1.65 -4.34
CA ARG A 61 -2.46 2.70 -4.36
C ARG A 61 -3.84 2.14 -4.73
N ARG A 62 -3.91 1.24 -5.71
CA ARG A 62 -5.16 0.57 -6.10
C ARG A 62 -5.72 -0.25 -4.96
N LEU A 63 -4.88 -1.06 -4.32
CA LEU A 63 -5.31 -1.86 -3.18
C LEU A 63 -5.79 -0.98 -2.02
N ALA A 64 -5.15 0.17 -1.77
CA ALA A 64 -5.61 1.13 -0.78
C ALA A 64 -7.00 1.70 -1.12
N ALA A 65 -7.24 2.05 -2.39
CA ALA A 65 -8.53 2.54 -2.85
C ALA A 65 -9.63 1.47 -2.78
N ASP A 66 -9.30 0.22 -3.13
CA ASP A 66 -10.22 -0.91 -3.04
C ASP A 66 -10.59 -1.18 -1.57
N CYS A 67 -9.59 -1.21 -0.67
CA CYS A 67 -9.83 -1.29 0.78
C CYS A 67 -10.74 -0.14 1.24
N LEU A 68 -10.43 1.11 0.87
CA LEU A 68 -11.24 2.25 1.26
C LEU A 68 -12.70 2.09 0.79
N THR A 69 -12.91 1.64 -0.46
CA THR A 69 -14.24 1.44 -1.05
C THR A 69 -15.03 0.36 -0.31
N HIS A 70 -14.39 -0.74 0.07
CA HIS A 70 -15.04 -1.83 0.79
C HIS A 70 -15.30 -1.52 2.26
N TRP A 71 -14.44 -0.72 2.89
CA TRP A 71 -14.52 -0.44 4.33
C TRP A 71 -15.22 0.89 4.67
N LEU A 72 -15.28 1.88 3.76
CA LEU A 72 -16.02 3.14 3.95
C LEU A 72 -17.47 2.96 4.41
N PRO A 73 -18.27 2.02 3.87
CA PRO A 73 -19.63 1.80 4.34
C PRO A 73 -19.71 1.33 5.80
N THR A 74 -18.60 0.81 6.32
CA THR A 74 -18.51 0.25 7.67
C THR A 74 -17.75 1.14 8.65
N LEU A 75 -16.97 2.13 8.20
CA LEU A 75 -16.22 3.05 9.06
C LEU A 75 -17.18 4.03 9.74
#